data_AF-A0A3N0GS42-F1
#
_entry.id   AF-A0A3N0GS42-F1
#
_cell.length_a   1.000
_cell.length_b   1.000
_cell.length_c   1.000
_cell.angle_alpha   90.00
_cell.angle_beta   90.00
_cell.angle_gamma   90.00
#
_symmetry.space_group_name_H-M   'P 1'
#
loop_
_entity.id
_entity.type
_entity.pdbx_description
1 polymer ?
#
loop_
_entity_poly.entity_id
_entity_poly.type
_entity_poly.pdbx_seq_one_letter_code
_entity_poly.pdbx_strand_id
1 'polypeptide(L)'
;MDETKARRVVDALRDRGTDAELAREGVYQFGVLVRLPDGREATWDSDGTASLEAQVMRNGVLVGYVPTIEGSEDYTEEQIVDAIVRTDYDQPVASQRATAPPPTPALPRKGGVFRRFLDGFRYR
;
A
#
# COMPACT_ATOMS: atom_id res chain seq x y z
N MET A 1 5.72 -10.37 0.63
CA MET A 1 5.81 -9.95 -0.80
C MET A 1 7.24 -9.95 -1.35
N ASP A 2 7.46 -9.99 -2.68
CA ASP A 2 8.73 -9.61 -3.32
C ASP A 2 8.79 -8.12 -3.70
N GLU A 3 10.01 -7.57 -3.89
CA GLU A 3 10.20 -6.13 -4.16
C GLU A 3 9.53 -5.65 -5.45
N THR A 4 9.55 -6.46 -6.51
CA THR A 4 8.99 -6.04 -7.82
C THR A 4 7.48 -5.97 -7.73
N LYS A 5 6.85 -6.99 -7.13
CA LYS A 5 5.41 -7.00 -6.86
C LYS A 5 5.02 -5.83 -5.96
N ALA A 6 5.75 -5.58 -4.87
CA ALA A 6 5.48 -4.47 -3.95
C ALA A 6 5.55 -3.10 -4.64
N ARG A 7 6.56 -2.88 -5.52
CA ARG A 7 6.68 -1.64 -6.30
C ARG A 7 5.50 -1.42 -7.25
N ARG A 8 5.03 -2.47 -7.93
CA ARG A 8 3.89 -2.37 -8.84
C ARG A 8 2.59 -2.06 -8.09
N VAL A 9 2.39 -2.69 -6.93
CA VAL A 9 1.26 -2.39 -6.05
C VAL A 9 1.30 -0.94 -5.57
N VAL A 10 2.47 -0.44 -5.13
CA VAL A 10 2.65 0.97 -4.74
C VAL A 10 2.29 1.91 -5.89
N ASP A 11 2.80 1.66 -7.10
CA ASP A 11 2.48 2.47 -8.28
C ASP A 11 0.97 2.48 -8.56
N ALA A 12 0.32 1.31 -8.53
CA ALA A 12 -1.12 1.18 -8.77
C ALA A 12 -1.98 1.86 -7.69
N LEU A 13 -1.55 1.84 -6.43
CA LEU A 13 -2.21 2.55 -5.34
C LEU A 13 -2.11 4.07 -5.51
N ARG A 14 -0.92 4.56 -5.88
CA ARG A 14 -0.69 6.00 -6.10
C ARG A 14 -1.45 6.52 -7.31
N ASP A 15 -1.57 5.74 -8.37
CA ASP A 15 -2.41 6.06 -9.53
C ASP A 15 -3.90 6.20 -9.14
N ARG A 16 -4.34 5.58 -8.03
CA ARG A 16 -5.69 5.71 -7.43
C ARG A 16 -5.78 6.77 -6.31
N GLY A 17 -4.70 7.52 -6.09
CA GLY A 17 -4.60 8.59 -5.10
C GLY A 17 -4.32 8.13 -3.65
N THR A 18 -3.99 6.86 -3.45
CA THR A 18 -3.57 6.35 -2.13
C THR A 18 -2.08 6.68 -1.89
N ASP A 19 -1.73 7.32 -0.76
CA ASP A 19 -0.34 7.65 -0.45
C ASP A 19 0.44 6.43 0.01
N ALA A 20 0.91 5.66 -0.97
CA ALA A 20 1.69 4.45 -0.77
C ALA A 20 3.18 4.67 -0.99
N GLU A 21 4.00 3.91 -0.26
CA GLU A 21 5.45 3.83 -0.34
C GLU A 21 5.88 2.35 -0.27
N LEU A 22 7.06 2.04 -0.83
CA LEU A 22 7.66 0.73 -0.66
C LEU A 22 8.20 0.61 0.77
N ALA A 23 7.67 -0.32 1.55
CA ALA A 23 8.21 -0.67 2.86
C ALA A 23 9.44 -1.57 2.68
N ARG A 24 10.51 -1.28 3.45
CA ARG A 24 11.74 -2.07 3.51
C ARG A 24 12.06 -2.36 4.98
N GLU A 25 11.45 -3.40 5.52
CA GLU A 25 11.62 -3.79 6.93
C GLU A 25 12.91 -4.60 7.16
N GLY A 26 13.51 -5.11 6.08
CA GLY A 26 14.77 -5.86 6.12
C GLY A 26 15.38 -6.01 4.73
N VAL A 27 16.52 -6.71 4.64
CA VAL A 27 17.28 -6.87 3.38
C VAL A 27 16.48 -7.58 2.29
N TYR A 28 15.59 -8.50 2.68
CA TYR A 28 14.72 -9.27 1.77
C TYR A 28 13.24 -9.23 2.18
N GLN A 29 12.86 -8.24 2.99
CA GLN A 29 11.50 -8.06 3.49
C GLN A 29 10.93 -6.77 2.93
N PHE A 30 10.06 -6.91 1.95
CA PHE A 30 9.43 -5.83 1.21
C PHE A 30 7.92 -5.90 1.39
N GLY A 31 7.30 -4.73 1.52
CA GLY A 31 5.87 -4.59 1.67
C GLY A 31 5.36 -3.25 1.15
N VAL A 32 4.14 -2.90 1.53
CA VAL A 32 3.50 -1.64 1.11
C VAL A 32 3.17 -0.82 2.34
N LEU A 33 3.74 0.37 2.44
CA LEU A 33 3.41 1.35 3.47
C LEU A 33 2.35 2.31 2.94
N VAL A 34 1.20 2.40 3.60
CA VAL A 34 0.14 3.38 3.31
C VAL A 34 0.13 4.43 4.41
N ARG A 35 0.32 5.70 4.03
CA ARG A 35 0.21 6.85 4.93
C ARG A 35 -1.24 7.27 5.05
N LEU A 36 -1.78 7.23 6.26
CA LEU A 36 -3.16 7.63 6.54
C LEU A 36 -3.24 9.14 6.87
N PRO A 37 -4.37 9.81 6.56
CA PRO A 37 -4.49 11.27 6.72
C PRO A 37 -4.29 11.80 8.14
N ASP A 38 -4.46 10.96 9.17
CA ASP A 38 -4.35 11.32 10.58
C ASP A 38 -2.95 11.04 11.19
N GLY A 39 -1.98 10.72 10.32
CA GLY A 39 -0.60 10.44 10.68
C GLY A 39 -0.34 9.00 11.11
N ARG A 40 -1.33 8.10 10.97
CA ARG A 40 -1.09 6.66 11.07
C ARG A 40 -0.41 6.11 9.82
N GLU A 41 0.25 4.97 9.99
CA GLU A 41 0.99 4.27 8.96
C GLU A 41 0.56 2.80 8.93
N ALA A 42 0.04 2.32 7.80
CA ALA A 42 -0.34 0.92 7.63
C ALA A 42 0.70 0.19 6.77
N THR A 43 1.43 -0.76 7.36
CA THR A 43 2.42 -1.57 6.65
C THR A 43 1.84 -2.93 6.32
N TRP A 44 1.74 -3.24 5.03
CA TRP A 44 1.20 -4.48 4.48
C TRP A 44 2.28 -5.47 4.08
N ASP A 45 2.04 -6.75 4.36
CA ASP A 45 2.82 -7.92 3.87
C ASP A 45 4.34 -7.70 3.98
N SER A 46 4.78 -7.37 5.19
CA SER A 46 6.18 -7.06 5.50
C SER A 46 6.88 -8.10 6.35
N ASP A 47 6.15 -9.08 6.89
CA ASP A 47 6.65 -10.10 7.81
C ASP A 47 7.09 -11.40 7.10
N GLY A 48 6.86 -11.51 5.79
CA GLY A 48 7.24 -12.66 4.98
C GLY A 48 6.25 -13.83 5.03
N THR A 49 5.04 -13.60 5.55
CA THR A 49 3.94 -14.55 5.40
C THR A 49 3.44 -14.59 3.94
N ALA A 50 2.85 -15.72 3.53
CA ALA A 50 2.27 -15.83 2.20
C ALA A 50 0.94 -15.07 2.09
N SER A 51 0.23 -14.95 3.20
CA SER A 51 -1.07 -14.29 3.26
C SER A 51 -0.94 -12.77 3.52
N LEU A 52 -1.87 -12.02 2.97
CA LEU A 52 -1.94 -10.55 3.07
C LEU A 52 -2.53 -10.12 4.42
N GLU A 53 -1.77 -9.30 5.15
CA GLU A 53 -2.15 -8.66 6.41
C GLU A 53 -1.46 -7.30 6.56
N ALA A 54 -1.85 -6.53 7.58
CA ALA A 54 -1.27 -5.21 7.83
C ALA A 54 -1.16 -4.88 9.32
N GLN A 55 -0.14 -4.12 9.68
CA GLN A 55 -0.04 -3.47 10.99
C GLN A 55 -0.22 -1.97 10.84
N VAL A 56 -0.99 -1.35 11.73
CA VAL A 56 -1.26 0.09 11.75
C VAL A 56 -0.54 0.71 12.94
N MET A 57 0.46 1.53 12.63
CA MET A 57 1.33 2.20 13.59
C MET A 57 0.97 3.69 13.71
N ARG A 58 1.22 4.27 14.89
CA ARG A 58 1.22 5.71 15.11
C ARG A 58 2.37 6.06 16.03
N ASN A 59 3.31 6.90 15.55
CA ASN A 59 4.49 7.31 16.32
C ASN A 59 5.26 6.11 16.92
N GLY A 60 5.42 5.04 16.15
CA GLY A 60 6.11 3.82 16.60
C GLY A 60 5.31 2.90 17.54
N VAL A 61 4.05 3.21 17.82
CA VAL A 61 3.16 2.38 18.65
C VAL A 61 2.11 1.69 17.77
N LEU A 62 1.89 0.39 17.97
CA LEU A 62 0.81 -0.36 17.30
C LEU A 62 -0.56 0.12 17.81
N VAL A 63 -1.39 0.62 16.90
CA VAL A 63 -2.72 1.16 17.20
C VAL A 63 -3.84 0.40 16.50
N GLY A 64 -3.52 -0.51 15.59
CA GLY A 64 -4.46 -1.41 14.96
C GLY A 64 -3.78 -2.39 14.02
N TYR A 65 -4.54 -3.31 13.45
CA TYR A 65 -4.06 -4.27 12.47
C TYR A 65 -5.19 -4.75 11.56
N VAL A 66 -4.83 -5.24 10.38
CA VAL A 66 -5.70 -6.01 9.49
C VAL A 66 -5.33 -7.47 9.71
N PRO A 67 -6.25 -8.33 10.16
CA PRO A 67 -5.97 -9.75 10.28
C PRO A 67 -5.69 -10.36 8.91
N THR A 68 -4.97 -11.47 8.91
CA THR A 68 -4.70 -12.28 7.73
C THR A 68 -5.97 -12.52 6.92
N ILE A 69 -5.92 -12.14 5.63
CA ILE A 69 -7.04 -12.34 4.71
C ILE A 69 -6.98 -13.77 4.19
N GLU A 70 -7.99 -14.58 4.48
CA GLU A 70 -8.04 -15.98 4.04
C GLU A 70 -8.02 -16.08 2.50
N GLY A 71 -7.18 -17.00 1.98
CA GLY A 71 -7.01 -17.22 0.54
C GLY A 71 -6.23 -16.14 -0.21
N SER A 72 -5.62 -15.19 0.51
CA SER A 72 -4.84 -14.11 -0.11
C SER A 72 -3.46 -14.51 -0.61
N GLU A 73 -3.04 -15.75 -0.35
CA GLU A 73 -1.75 -16.30 -0.81
C GLU A 73 -1.61 -16.28 -2.33
N ASP A 74 -2.75 -16.47 -3.03
CA ASP A 74 -2.82 -16.50 -4.48
C ASP A 74 -3.26 -15.16 -5.09
N TYR A 75 -3.34 -14.08 -4.30
CA TYR A 75 -3.82 -12.80 -4.82
C TYR A 75 -2.91 -12.23 -5.90
N THR A 76 -3.56 -11.77 -6.97
CA THR A 76 -2.93 -10.94 -8.01
C THR A 76 -2.59 -9.55 -7.47
N GLU A 77 -1.76 -8.81 -8.19
CA GLU A 77 -1.43 -7.42 -7.87
C GLU A 77 -2.70 -6.56 -7.77
N GLU A 78 -3.67 -6.77 -8.67
CA GLU A 78 -4.95 -6.05 -8.67
C GLU A 78 -5.81 -6.39 -7.44
N GLN A 79 -5.83 -7.67 -7.02
CA GLN A 79 -6.57 -8.09 -5.83
C GLN A 79 -5.95 -7.53 -4.55
N ILE A 80 -4.62 -7.45 -4.48
CA ILE A 80 -3.92 -6.78 -3.37
C ILE A 80 -4.28 -5.30 -3.33
N VAL A 81 -4.23 -4.60 -4.46
CA VAL A 81 -4.61 -3.19 -4.54
C VAL A 81 -6.06 -2.99 -4.11
N ASP A 82 -6.99 -3.84 -4.58
CA ASP A 82 -8.40 -3.78 -4.17
C ASP A 82 -8.57 -3.98 -2.66
N ALA A 83 -7.91 -4.99 -2.08
CA ALA A 83 -7.96 -5.26 -0.65
C ALA A 83 -7.44 -4.08 0.19
N ILE A 84 -6.29 -3.50 -0.19
CA ILE A 84 -5.70 -2.34 0.50
C ILE A 84 -6.62 -1.13 0.44
N VAL A 85 -7.20 -0.84 -0.73
CA VAL A 85 -8.10 0.31 -0.94
C VAL A 85 -9.42 0.14 -0.20
N ARG A 86 -9.93 -1.09 -0.12
CA ARG A 86 -11.18 -1.41 0.58
C ARG A 86 -11.03 -1.49 2.08
N THR A 87 -9.82 -1.55 2.61
CA THR A 87 -9.60 -1.70 4.05
C THR A 87 -10.11 -0.48 4.81
N ASP A 88 -10.91 -0.74 5.85
CA ASP A 88 -11.33 0.26 6.81
C ASP A 88 -10.31 0.39 7.95
N TYR A 89 -9.38 1.32 7.80
CA TYR A 89 -8.37 1.57 8.83
C TYR A 89 -8.92 2.27 10.08
N ASP A 90 -10.16 2.76 10.10
CA ASP A 90 -10.68 3.51 11.24
C ASP A 90 -11.05 2.62 12.43
N GLN A 91 -11.07 1.30 12.23
CA GLN A 91 -11.24 0.31 13.29
C GLN A 91 -9.89 -0.22 13.78
N PRO A 92 -9.72 -0.49 15.10
CA PRO A 92 -8.51 -1.11 15.64
C PRO A 92 -8.23 -2.49 15.03
N VAL A 93 -9.28 -3.26 14.76
CA VAL A 93 -9.22 -4.45 13.93
C VAL A 93 -9.88 -4.09 12.61
N ALA A 94 -9.07 -3.74 11.64
CA ALA A 94 -9.51 -3.26 10.35
C ALA A 94 -10.08 -4.41 9.51
N SER A 95 -11.22 -4.16 8.86
CA SER A 95 -11.89 -5.11 7.97
C SER A 95 -12.06 -4.51 6.58
N GLN A 96 -12.12 -5.35 5.55
CA GLN A 96 -12.42 -4.89 4.20
C GLN A 96 -13.87 -4.38 4.11
N ARG A 97 -14.06 -3.20 3.54
CA ARG A 97 -15.38 -2.66 3.18
C ARG A 97 -15.95 -3.43 1.99
N ALA A 98 -17.28 -3.52 1.93
CA ALA A 98 -17.98 -4.18 0.81
C ALA A 98 -17.71 -3.49 -0.54
N THR A 99 -17.49 -2.18 -0.53
CA THR A 99 -17.24 -1.37 -1.73
C THR A 99 -15.98 -0.53 -1.54
N ALA A 100 -15.15 -0.45 -2.59
CA ALA A 100 -13.99 0.43 -2.60
C ALA A 100 -14.43 1.91 -2.55
N PRO A 101 -13.76 2.78 -1.77
CA PRO A 101 -13.97 4.21 -1.86
C PRO A 101 -13.64 4.71 -3.27
N PRO A 102 -14.30 5.81 -3.73
CA PRO A 102 -14.03 6.37 -5.04
C PRO A 102 -12.55 6.77 -5.17
N PRO A 103 -11.93 6.59 -6.34
CA PRO A 103 -10.54 6.96 -6.55
C PRO A 103 -10.37 8.47 -6.34
N THR A 104 -9.26 8.84 -5.74
CA THR A 104 -8.86 10.24 -5.53
C THR A 104 -7.82 10.63 -6.60
N PRO A 105 -7.50 11.93 -6.78
CA PRO A 105 -6.52 12.35 -7.76
C PRO A 105 -5.19 11.60 -7.60
N ALA A 106 -4.64 11.12 -8.71
CA ALA A 106 -3.40 10.35 -8.73
C ALA A 106 -2.25 11.10 -8.05
N LEU A 107 -1.48 10.38 -7.25
CA LEU A 107 -0.29 10.90 -6.60
C LEU A 107 0.97 10.61 -7.44
N PRO A 108 1.98 11.49 -7.44
CA PRO A 108 3.22 11.26 -8.19
C PRO A 108 3.90 9.98 -7.72
N ARG A 109 4.25 9.06 -8.61
CA ARG A 109 4.95 7.82 -8.26
C ARG A 109 6.30 8.11 -7.59
N LYS A 110 6.65 7.36 -6.53
CA LYS A 110 7.89 7.55 -5.75
C LYS A 110 8.98 6.58 -6.24
N GLY A 111 10.23 7.05 -6.40
CA GLY A 111 11.38 6.18 -6.66
C GLY A 111 12.08 6.28 -8.03
N GLY A 112 12.17 7.46 -8.65
CA GLY A 112 13.04 7.63 -9.81
C GLY A 112 13.29 9.07 -10.21
N VAL A 113 14.53 9.54 -9.98
CA VAL A 113 15.07 10.80 -10.54
C VAL A 113 14.94 10.83 -12.07
N PHE A 114 14.90 9.66 -12.71
CA PHE A 114 14.68 9.49 -14.15
C PHE A 114 13.26 9.80 -14.64
N ARG A 115 12.24 9.82 -13.77
CA ARG A 115 10.84 10.00 -14.22
C ARG A 115 10.40 11.45 -14.26
N ARG A 116 11.05 12.31 -13.48
CA ARG A 116 10.87 13.78 -13.52
C ARG A 116 11.37 14.41 -14.83
N PHE A 117 12.24 13.70 -15.56
CA PHE A 117 12.74 14.15 -16.86
C PHE A 117 11.75 13.93 -18.02
N LEU A 118 10.80 13.00 -17.90
CA LEU A 118 9.83 12.71 -18.98
C LEU A 118 8.64 13.68 -19.00
N ASP A 119 8.24 14.24 -17.85
CA ASP A 119 7.18 15.26 -17.79
C ASP A 119 7.62 16.65 -18.30
N GLY A 120 8.92 16.86 -18.53
CA GLY A 120 9.50 18.15 -18.93
C GLY A 120 9.54 18.46 -20.43
N PHE A 121 9.13 17.52 -21.31
CA PHE A 121 9.26 17.67 -22.77
C PHE A 121 7.95 17.79 -23.55
N ARG A 122 6.82 18.10 -22.91
CA ARG A 122 5.64 18.59 -23.65
C ARG A 122 5.70 20.12 -23.75
N TYR A 123 6.56 20.58 -24.65
CA TYR A 123 6.59 21.96 -25.14
C TYR A 123 5.47 22.16 -26.18
N ARG A 124 4.71 23.24 -26.00
CA ARG A 124 3.77 23.93 -26.92
C ARG A 124 2.63 23.14 -27.57
#